data_AF-A0A1I7RI14-F1
#
_entry.id   AF-A0A1I7RI14-F1
#
_cell.length_a   1.000
_cell.length_b   1.000
_cell.length_c   1.000
_cell.angle_alpha   90.00
_cell.angle_beta   90.00
_cell.angle_gamma   90.00
#
_symmetry.space_group_name_H-M   'P 1'
#
loop_
_entity.id
_entity.type
_entity.pdbx_description
1 polymer ?
#
loop_
_entity_poly.entity_id
_entity_poly.type
_entity_poly.pdbx_seq_one_letter_code
_entity_poly.pdbx_strand_id
1 'polypeptide(L)'
;MAQPKLNFFEKIANLSGVIYRYHAAQFPRRWDLLKKVAERELAPPTAKDLPAIKKDFSALLKAIETKQYKTLTLKEFLVYTAVGVEVICWFFVGEMIGRRNTTGYLVPGSYVSKETKVAAKNQVVEDKHNF
;
A
#
# COMPACT_ATOMS: atom_id res chain seq x y z
N MET A 1 -54.28 -14.88 -2.80
CA MET A 1 -53.79 -13.96 -1.74
C MET A 1 -52.94 -12.90 -2.42
N ALA A 2 -53.37 -11.64 -2.43
CA ALA A 2 -52.59 -10.56 -3.03
C ALA A 2 -51.36 -10.28 -2.15
N GLN A 3 -50.16 -10.42 -2.70
CA GLN A 3 -48.92 -10.07 -2.00
C GLN A 3 -48.92 -8.56 -1.71
N PRO A 4 -48.72 -8.11 -0.47
CA PRO A 4 -48.66 -6.67 -0.17
C PRO A 4 -47.51 -6.02 -0.94
N LYS A 5 -47.74 -4.81 -1.48
CA LYS A 5 -46.71 -4.04 -2.18
C LYS A 5 -45.63 -3.61 -1.18
N LEU A 6 -44.46 -4.21 -1.28
CA LEU A 6 -43.30 -3.86 -0.45
C LEU A 6 -42.90 -2.40 -0.64
N ASN A 7 -42.67 -1.72 0.49
CA ASN A 7 -42.16 -0.35 0.52
C ASN A 7 -40.71 -0.30 0.00
N PHE A 8 -40.26 0.89 -0.42
CA PHE A 8 -38.92 1.09 -0.98
C PHE A 8 -37.79 0.59 -0.06
N PHE A 9 -37.87 0.88 1.24
CA PHE A 9 -36.89 0.42 2.22
C PHE A 9 -36.88 -1.11 2.40
N GLU A 10 -38.04 -1.76 2.32
CA GLU A 10 -38.14 -3.23 2.40
C GLU A 10 -37.53 -3.89 1.16
N LYS A 11 -37.66 -3.26 -0.01
CA LYS A 11 -36.96 -3.72 -1.22
C LYS A 11 -35.45 -3.61 -1.07
N ILE A 12 -34.95 -2.50 -0.51
CA ILE A 12 -33.51 -2.34 -0.23
C ILE A 12 -33.03 -3.39 0.79
N ALA A 13 -33.77 -3.61 1.87
CA ALA A 13 -33.41 -4.60 2.88
C ALA A 13 -33.43 -6.04 2.34
N ASN A 14 -34.40 -6.37 1.49
CA ASN A 14 -34.44 -7.66 0.82
C ASN A 14 -33.28 -7.82 -0.17
N LEU A 15 -32.96 -6.77 -0.94
CA LEU A 15 -31.83 -6.78 -1.87
C LEU A 15 -30.49 -6.93 -1.12
N SER A 16 -30.27 -6.16 -0.05
CA SER A 16 -29.06 -6.27 0.77
C SER A 16 -28.96 -7.65 1.44
N GLY A 17 -30.08 -8.22 1.89
CA GLY A 17 -30.14 -9.57 2.43
C GLY A 17 -29.79 -10.64 1.39
N VAL A 18 -30.23 -10.49 0.14
CA VAL A 18 -29.87 -11.40 -0.97
C VAL A 18 -28.38 -11.27 -1.30
N ILE A 19 -27.87 -10.04 -1.41
CA ILE A 19 -26.44 -9.77 -1.66
C ILE A 19 -25.58 -10.33 -0.54
N TYR A 20 -25.99 -10.15 0.72
CA TYR A 20 -25.29 -10.69 1.88
C TYR A 20 -25.23 -12.21 1.85
N ARG A 21 -26.36 -12.90 1.63
CA ARG A 21 -26.40 -14.38 1.56
C ARG A 21 -25.55 -14.91 0.41
N TYR A 22 -25.57 -14.25 -0.75
CA TYR A 22 -24.73 -14.61 -1.89
C TYR A 22 -23.24 -14.48 -1.54
N HIS A 23 -22.83 -13.36 -0.95
CA HIS A 23 -21.45 -13.16 -0.55
C HIS A 23 -21.04 -14.10 0.59
N ALA A 24 -21.88 -14.29 1.60
CA ALA A 24 -21.60 -15.19 2.72
C ALA A 24 -21.38 -16.64 2.26
N ALA A 25 -22.13 -17.11 1.26
CA ALA A 25 -21.93 -18.43 0.68
C ALA A 25 -20.65 -18.55 -0.15
N GLN A 26 -20.26 -17.49 -0.87
CA GLN A 26 -19.08 -17.49 -1.75
C GLN A 26 -17.78 -17.09 -1.05
N PHE A 27 -17.85 -16.41 0.09
CA PHE A 27 -16.71 -15.86 0.81
C PHE A 27 -15.72 -16.93 1.27
N PRO A 28 -16.12 -18.08 1.86
CA PRO A 28 -15.17 -19.12 2.28
C PRO A 28 -14.32 -19.64 1.14
N ARG A 29 -14.92 -19.87 -0.04
CA ARG A 29 -14.21 -20.34 -1.23
C ARG A 29 -13.23 -19.29 -1.75
N ARG A 30 -13.66 -18.03 -1.84
CA ARG A 30 -12.81 -16.93 -2.31
C ARG A 30 -11.65 -16.67 -1.35
N TRP A 31 -11.91 -16.73 -0.05
CA TRP A 31 -10.91 -16.58 0.99
C TRP A 31 -9.86 -17.70 0.93
N ASP A 32 -10.29 -18.95 0.75
CA ASP A 32 -9.37 -20.09 0.60
C ASP A 32 -8.48 -19.95 -0.65
N LEU A 33 -9.05 -19.51 -1.78
CA LEU A 33 -8.27 -19.21 -2.99
C LEU A 33 -7.26 -18.08 -2.76
N LEU A 34 -7.69 -16.96 -2.15
CA LEU A 34 -6.80 -15.84 -1.84
C LEU A 34 -5.68 -16.26 -0.90
N LYS A 35 -6.00 -17.07 0.12
CA LYS A 35 -5.02 -17.59 1.07
C LYS A 35 -3.98 -18.46 0.37
N LYS A 36 -4.39 -19.37 -0.51
CA LYS A 36 -3.48 -20.23 -1.29
C LYS A 36 -2.56 -19.43 -2.21
N VAL A 37 -3.08 -18.37 -2.84
CA VAL A 37 -2.27 -17.48 -3.68
C VAL A 37 -1.29 -16.69 -2.81
N ALA A 38 -1.74 -16.13 -1.70
CA ALA A 38 -0.89 -15.39 -0.78
C ALA A 38 0.24 -16.28 -0.20
N GLU A 39 -0.05 -17.53 0.15
CA GLU A 39 0.94 -18.49 0.65
C GLU A 39 2.00 -18.88 -0.38
N ARG A 40 1.69 -18.79 -1.68
CA ARG A 40 2.63 -19.15 -2.75
C ARG A 40 3.42 -17.97 -3.28
N GLU A 41 2.76 -16.83 -3.46
CA GLU A 41 3.33 -15.65 -4.15
C GLU A 41 3.85 -14.58 -3.17
N LEU A 42 3.21 -14.42 -2.01
CA LEU A 42 3.52 -13.37 -1.04
C LEU A 42 4.27 -13.90 0.20
N ALA A 43 4.44 -15.22 0.31
CA ALA A 43 5.14 -15.80 1.44
C ALA A 43 6.61 -15.35 1.43
N PRO A 44 7.19 -15.09 2.62
CA PRO A 44 8.60 -14.76 2.70
C PRO A 44 9.43 -15.93 2.16
N PRO A 45 10.51 -15.65 1.41
CA PRO A 45 11.33 -16.69 0.79
C PRO A 45 11.97 -17.59 1.86
N THR A 46 12.14 -18.87 1.55
CA THR A 46 12.80 -19.81 2.45
C THR A 46 14.32 -19.69 2.32
N ALA A 47 15.07 -20.07 3.35
CA ALA A 47 16.55 -20.06 3.31
C ALA A 47 17.15 -20.85 2.12
N LYS A 48 16.41 -21.84 1.59
CA LYS A 48 16.78 -22.62 0.40
C LYS A 48 16.74 -21.81 -0.90
N ASP A 49 15.96 -20.74 -0.96
CA ASP A 49 15.77 -19.92 -2.15
C ASP A 49 16.80 -18.80 -2.24
N LEU A 50 17.45 -18.45 -1.12
CA LEU A 50 18.46 -17.39 -1.05
C LEU A 50 19.63 -17.55 -2.04
N PRO A 51 20.20 -18.76 -2.26
CA PRO A 51 21.27 -18.93 -3.25
C PRO A 51 20.80 -18.62 -4.68
N ALA A 52 19.57 -19.00 -5.04
CA ALA A 52 19.00 -18.70 -6.35
C ALA A 52 18.78 -17.18 -6.52
N ILE A 53 18.17 -16.53 -5.51
CA ILE A 53 17.96 -15.08 -5.51
C ILE A 53 19.27 -14.31 -5.68
N LYS A 54 20.35 -14.71 -4.97
CA LYS A 54 21.68 -14.08 -5.11
C LYS A 54 22.26 -14.24 -6.50
N LYS A 55 22.07 -15.42 -7.12
CA LYS A 55 22.52 -15.69 -8.49
C LYS A 55 21.77 -14.81 -9.48
N ASP A 56 20.45 -14.71 -9.35
CA ASP A 56 19.61 -13.91 -10.26
C ASP A 56 19.90 -12.43 -10.13
N PHE A 57 20.10 -11.94 -8.91
CA PHE A 57 20.53 -10.57 -8.66
C PHE A 57 21.89 -10.27 -9.30
N SER A 58 22.84 -11.20 -9.19
CA SER A 58 24.16 -11.06 -9.82
C SER A 58 24.08 -11.08 -11.36
N ALA A 59 23.16 -11.85 -11.93
CA ALA A 59 22.90 -11.85 -13.37
C ALA A 59 22.30 -10.53 -13.83
N LEU A 60 21.36 -9.98 -13.05
CA LEU A 60 20.75 -8.67 -13.31
C LEU A 60 21.80 -7.55 -13.30
N LEU A 61 22.72 -7.54 -12.33
CA LEU A 61 23.81 -6.56 -12.28
C LEU A 61 24.68 -6.62 -13.54
N LYS A 62 25.07 -7.82 -13.98
CA LYS A 62 25.83 -8.01 -15.23
C LYS A 62 25.05 -7.54 -16.46
N ALA A 63 23.73 -7.75 -16.51
CA ALA A 63 22.87 -7.28 -17.60
C ALA A 63 22.83 -5.74 -17.66
N ILE A 64 22.84 -5.07 -16.51
CA ILE A 64 22.92 -3.62 -16.42
C ILE A 64 24.31 -3.12 -16.88
N GLU A 65 25.39 -3.72 -16.39
CA GLU A 65 26.78 -3.36 -16.76
C GLU A 65 27.02 -3.49 -18.27
N THR A 66 26.52 -4.57 -18.86
CA THR A 66 26.62 -4.85 -20.30
C THR A 66 25.61 -4.07 -21.15
N LYS A 67 24.77 -3.22 -20.52
CA LYS A 67 23.75 -2.38 -21.16
C LYS A 67 22.72 -3.17 -21.99
N GLN A 68 22.40 -4.40 -21.59
CA GLN A 68 21.39 -5.24 -22.25
C GLN A 68 19.98 -4.62 -22.22
N TYR A 69 19.71 -3.68 -21.32
CA TYR A 69 18.43 -2.96 -21.29
C TYR A 69 18.13 -2.20 -22.58
N LYS A 70 19.14 -1.90 -23.42
CA LYS A 70 18.96 -1.24 -24.71
C LYS A 70 18.39 -2.14 -25.81
N THR A 71 18.51 -3.46 -25.66
CA THR A 71 18.04 -4.43 -26.65
C THR A 71 16.65 -4.97 -26.34
N LEU A 72 16.06 -4.57 -25.21
CA LEU A 72 14.74 -5.03 -24.79
C LEU A 72 13.63 -4.45 -25.66
N THR A 73 12.59 -5.25 -25.89
CA THR A 73 11.38 -4.76 -26.52
C THR A 73 10.60 -3.85 -25.56
N LEU A 74 9.79 -2.94 -26.11
CA LEU A 74 8.98 -2.02 -25.29
C LEU A 74 8.06 -2.74 -24.31
N LYS A 75 7.51 -3.89 -24.73
CA LYS A 75 6.62 -4.70 -23.88
C LYS A 75 7.36 -5.23 -22.65
N GLU A 76 8.56 -5.79 -22.83
CA GLU A 76 9.38 -6.31 -21.73
C GLU A 76 9.82 -5.20 -20.79
N PHE A 77 10.26 -4.07 -21.36
CA PHE A 77 10.68 -2.92 -20.58
C PHE A 77 9.57 -2.38 -19.66
N LEU A 78 8.35 -2.29 -20.18
CA LEU A 78 7.19 -1.87 -19.38
C LEU A 78 6.86 -2.86 -18.27
N VAL A 79 6.94 -4.17 -18.53
CA VAL A 79 6.72 -5.20 -17.50
C VAL A 79 7.76 -5.08 -16.39
N TYR A 80 9.05 -4.97 -16.72
CA TYR A 80 10.10 -4.84 -15.70
C TYR A 80 9.98 -3.54 -14.91
N THR A 81 9.59 -2.45 -15.57
CA THR A 81 9.36 -1.17 -14.89
C THR A 81 8.17 -1.25 -13.94
N ALA A 82 7.07 -1.90 -14.35
CA ALA A 82 5.90 -2.10 -13.50
C ALA A 82 6.24 -2.92 -12.23
N VAL A 83 7.00 -4.01 -12.38
CA VAL A 83 7.48 -4.80 -11.24
C VAL A 83 8.43 -3.98 -10.35
N GLY A 84 9.31 -3.17 -10.94
CA GLY A 84 10.19 -2.28 -10.18
C GLY A 84 9.42 -1.25 -9.35
N VAL A 85 8.36 -0.66 -9.93
CA VAL A 85 7.46 0.26 -9.21
C VAL A 85 6.71 -0.47 -8.09
N GLU A 86 6.22 -1.69 -8.33
CA GLU A 86 5.55 -2.50 -7.32
C GLU A 86 6.43 -2.73 -6.09
N VAL A 87 7.70 -3.11 -6.27
CA VAL A 87 8.65 -3.32 -5.17
C VAL A 87 8.86 -2.03 -4.37
N ILE A 88 8.91 -0.87 -5.03
CA ILE A 88 8.99 0.43 -4.36
C ILE A 88 7.71 0.73 -3.58
N CYS A 89 6.53 0.41 -4.14
CA CYS A 89 5.26 0.59 -3.44
C CYS A 89 5.17 -0.24 -2.15
N TRP A 90 5.77 -1.44 -2.11
CA TRP A 90 5.86 -2.25 -0.90
C TRP A 90 6.65 -1.58 0.23
N PHE A 91 7.63 -0.75 -0.07
CA PHE A 91 8.32 0.06 0.94
C PHE A 91 7.35 1.02 1.65
N PHE A 92 6.48 1.70 0.90
CA PHE A 92 5.48 2.61 1.48
C PHE A 92 4.42 1.88 2.30
N VAL A 93 4.02 0.67 1.88
CA VAL A 93 3.14 -0.19 2.70
C VAL A 93 3.83 -0.53 4.03
N GLY A 94 5.12 -0.86 4.00
CA GLY A 94 5.94 -1.05 5.20
C GLY A 94 6.01 0.20 6.09
N GLU A 95 6.18 1.39 5.50
CA GLU A 95 6.17 2.66 6.21
C GLU A 95 4.82 2.93 6.91
N MET A 96 3.70 2.67 6.22
CA MET A 96 2.35 2.80 6.79
C MET A 96 2.15 1.87 7.99
N ILE A 97 2.61 0.62 7.90
CA ILE A 97 2.57 -0.34 9.01
C ILE A 97 3.47 0.13 10.16
N GLY A 98 4.70 0.58 9.87
CA GLY A 98 5.64 1.07 10.87
C GLY A 98 5.14 2.30 11.63
N ARG A 99 4.44 3.20 10.95
CA ARG A 99 3.83 4.41 11.54
C ARG A 99 2.47 4.16 12.19
N ARG A 100 1.82 3.02 11.91
CA ARG A 100 0.46 2.68 12.37
C ARG A 100 -0.60 3.70 11.95
N ASN A 101 -0.38 4.41 10.86
CA ASN A 101 -1.32 5.41 10.33
C ASN A 101 -1.26 5.42 8.80
N THR A 102 -2.42 5.47 8.16
CA THR A 102 -2.53 5.49 6.69
C THR A 102 -2.15 6.84 6.09
N THR A 103 -2.31 7.94 6.85
CA THR A 103 -2.19 9.30 6.32
C THR A 103 -1.37 10.19 7.25
N GLY A 104 -0.17 10.61 6.83
CA GLY A 104 0.69 11.51 7.61
C GLY A 104 1.21 10.95 8.95
N TYR A 105 2.24 11.57 9.49
CA TYR A 105 2.71 11.22 10.84
C TYR A 105 1.70 11.74 11.87
N LEU A 106 1.52 11.00 12.96
CA LEU A 106 0.76 11.48 14.11
C LEU A 106 1.58 12.57 14.80
N VAL A 107 1.29 13.81 14.45
CA VAL A 107 1.94 15.00 15.00
C VAL A 107 0.97 15.65 15.98
N PRO A 108 1.34 15.87 17.26
CA PRO A 108 0.51 16.62 18.19
C PRO A 108 0.23 18.02 17.64
N GLY A 109 -0.97 18.56 17.86
CA GLY A 109 -1.33 19.92 17.41
C GLY A 109 -0.42 21.03 17.98
N SER A 110 0.31 20.74 19.06
CA SER A 110 1.32 21.61 19.68
C SER A 110 2.73 21.46 19.09
N TYR A 111 2.91 20.63 18.06
CA TYR A 111 4.22 20.44 17.44
C TYR A 111 4.67 21.71 16.72
N VAL A 112 5.68 22.35 17.28
CA VAL A 112 6.44 23.42 16.63
C VAL A 112 7.75 22.82 16.13
N SER A 113 8.03 22.96 14.84
CA SER A 113 9.27 22.45 14.24
C SER A 113 10.49 23.09 14.91
N LYS A 114 11.63 22.39 14.92
CA LYS A 114 12.87 22.92 15.52
C LYS A 114 13.29 24.24 14.86
N GLU A 115 13.11 24.35 13.55
CA GLU A 115 13.40 25.56 12.78
C GLU A 115 12.53 26.74 13.22
N THR A 116 11.22 26.52 13.41
CA THR A 116 10.31 27.56 13.90
C THR A 116 10.64 27.99 15.33
N LYS A 117 11.09 27.06 16.20
CA LYS A 117 11.55 27.41 17.56
C LYS A 117 12.81 28.27 17.54
N VAL A 118 13.76 27.99 16.64
CA VAL A 118 14.98 28.79 16.47
C VAL A 118 14.64 30.18 15.91
N ALA A 119 13.76 30.25 14.92
CA ALA A 119 13.29 31.53 14.36
C ALA A 119 12.58 32.40 15.42
N ALA A 120 11.68 31.81 16.23
CA ALA A 120 11.00 32.51 17.31
C ALA A 120 11.96 33.02 18.40
N LYS A 121 13.04 32.27 18.69
CA LYS A 121 14.07 32.68 19.66
C LYS A 121 14.95 33.82 19.13
N ASN A 122 15.15 33.90 17.83
CA ASN A 122 15.96 34.93 17.17
C ASN A 122 15.15 36.20 16.84
N GLN A 123 13.82 36.18 16.99
CA GLN A 123 13.02 37.40 16.94
C GLN A 123 13.30 38.22 18.20
N VAL A 124 13.96 39.36 18.02
CA VAL A 124 14.10 40.38 19.06
C VAL A 124 12.71 40.87 19.43
N VAL A 125 12.36 40.81 20.72
CA VAL A 125 11.12 41.39 21.24
C VAL A 125 11.22 42.90 21.03
N GLU A 126 10.52 43.44 20.04
CA GLU A 126 10.31 44.88 20.00
C GLU A 126 9.42 45.28 21.18
N ASP A 127 9.98 46.02 22.12
CA ASP A 127 9.23 46.65 23.22
C ASP A 127 8.25 47.66 22.64
N LYS A 128 7.04 47.20 22.33
CA LYS A 128 5.91 48.06 21.91
C LYS A 128 5.37 48.96 23.03
N HIS A 129 6.07 49.01 24.17
CA HIS A 129 5.71 49.80 25.35
C HIS A 129 6.72 50.89 25.70
N ASN A 130 7.72 51.16 24.84
CA ASN A 130 8.48 52.41 24.94
C ASN A 130 7.68 53.56 24.30
N PHE A 131 6.74 54.11 25.07
CA PHE A 131 6.29 55.50 24.95
C PHE A 131 6.90 56.32 26.07
#